data_AF-A0A232FA31-F1
#
_entry.id   AF-A0A232FA31-F1
#
_cell.length_a   1.000
_cell.length_b   1.000
_cell.length_c   1.000
_cell.angle_alpha   90.00
_cell.angle_beta   90.00
_cell.angle_gamma   90.00
#
_symmetry.space_group_name_H-M   'P 1'
#
loop_
_entity.id
_entity.type
_entity.pdbx_description
1 polymer ?
#
loop_
_entity_poly.entity_id
_entity_poly.type
_entity_poly.pdbx_seq_one_letter_code
_entity_poly.pdbx_strand_id
1 'polypeptide(L)' 'MHCGKHGEVVGHSRWRIVGEQSLGIYNLNIRNASLSDDGDYQCQVGPYGRIKAIRTKAKLTVLCKYKHIQLRRILISQAR' A
#
# COMPACT_ATOMS: atom_id res chain seq x y z
N MET A 1 11.36 -2.07 -7.39
CA MET A 1 10.77 -3.36 -7.00
C MET A 1 11.14 -4.38 -8.06
N HIS A 2 11.77 -5.49 -7.70
CA HIS A 2 12.11 -6.56 -8.62
C HIS A 2 11.13 -7.72 -8.38
N CYS A 3 10.37 -8.09 -9.41
CA CYS A 3 9.45 -9.23 -9.36
C CYS A 3 10.27 -10.52 -9.55
N GLY A 4 10.33 -11.34 -8.51
CA GLY A 4 10.89 -12.69 -8.54
C GLY A 4 9.94 -13.69 -9.21
N LYS A 5 10.32 -14.98 -9.20
CA LYS A 5 9.51 -16.06 -9.78
C LYS A 5 8.16 -16.15 -9.06
N HIS A 6 7.09 -16.50 -9.80
CA HIS A 6 5.72 -16.65 -9.26
C HIS A 6 5.14 -15.41 -8.55
N GLY A 7 5.51 -14.20 -8.99
CA GLY A 7 4.95 -12.95 -8.47
C GLY A 7 5.48 -12.56 -7.10
N GLU A 8 6.58 -13.14 -6.62
CA GLU A 8 7.22 -12.75 -5.37
C GLU A 8 7.91 -11.40 -5.49
N VAL A 9 7.84 -10.56 -4.45
CA VAL A 9 8.60 -9.30 -4.43
C VAL A 9 9.84 -9.49 -3.56
N VAL A 10 11.01 -9.39 -4.19
CA VAL A 10 12.30 -9.58 -3.49
C VAL A 10 12.42 -8.58 -2.34
N GLY A 11 12.78 -9.07 -1.16
CA GLY A 11 12.89 -8.25 0.07
C GLY A 11 11.57 -7.94 0.77
N HIS A 12 10.42 -8.39 0.23
CA HIS A 12 9.10 -8.13 0.80
C HIS A 12 8.27 -9.43 0.87
N SER A 13 8.50 -10.24 1.90
CA SER A 13 7.87 -11.57 2.07
C SER A 13 6.34 -11.55 2.13
N ARG A 14 5.75 -10.42 2.56
CA ARG A 14 4.29 -10.23 2.64
C ARG A 14 3.66 -9.76 1.34
N TRP A 15 4.46 -9.39 0.34
CA TRP A 15 4.01 -8.77 -0.90
C TRP A 15 4.02 -9.78 -2.04
N ARG A 16 2.96 -9.77 -2.85
CA ARG A 16 2.84 -10.59 -4.07
C ARG A 16 2.24 -9.76 -5.19
N ILE A 17 2.74 -9.95 -6.41
CA ILE A 17 2.08 -9.48 -7.62
C ILE A 17 1.12 -10.57 -8.09
N VAL A 18 -0.17 -10.22 -8.20
CA VAL A 18 -1.26 -11.11 -8.60
C VAL A 18 -2.07 -10.47 -9.74
N GLY A 19 -2.89 -11.24 -10.44
CA GLY A 19 -3.72 -10.76 -11.55
C GLY A 19 -3.47 -11.52 -12.84
N GLU A 20 -4.31 -11.23 -13.84
CA GLU A 20 -4.24 -11.85 -15.16
C GLU A 20 -3.17 -11.17 -16.04
N GLN A 21 -1.96 -11.73 -16.02
CA GLN A 21 -0.79 -11.14 -16.68
C GLN A 21 -0.92 -11.13 -18.22
N SER A 22 -1.67 -12.08 -18.79
CA SER A 22 -2.03 -12.12 -20.22
C SER A 22 -2.83 -10.90 -20.65
N LEU A 23 -3.62 -10.30 -19.75
CA LEU A 23 -4.38 -9.06 -19.99
C LEU A 23 -3.63 -7.82 -19.52
N GLY A 24 -2.38 -7.96 -19.06
CA GLY A 24 -1.60 -6.85 -18.54
C GLY A 24 -2.02 -6.37 -17.15
N ILE A 25 -2.73 -7.19 -16.38
CA ILE A 25 -3.21 -6.84 -15.04
C ILE A 25 -2.21 -7.29 -13.99
N TYR A 26 -1.62 -6.32 -13.28
CA TYR A 26 -0.64 -6.53 -12.22
C TYR A 26 -1.06 -5.77 -10.96
N ASN A 27 -1.59 -6.51 -9.99
CA ASN A 27 -2.05 -5.98 -8.71
C ASN A 27 -1.05 -6.31 -7.60
N LEU A 28 -0.70 -5.33 -6.77
CA LEU A 28 0.07 -5.56 -5.56
C LEU A 28 -0.85 -6.06 -4.45
N ASN A 29 -0.62 -7.28 -3.98
CA ASN A 29 -1.27 -7.86 -2.81
C ASN A 29 -0.32 -7.81 -1.61
N ILE A 30 -0.72 -7.10 -0.55
CA ILE A 30 0.01 -7.03 0.73
C ILE A 30 -0.78 -7.84 1.76
N ARG A 31 -0.23 -8.97 2.22
CA ARG A 31 -0.85 -9.82 3.25
C ARG A 31 -0.49 -9.33 4.65
N ASN A 32 -1.43 -9.44 5.59
CA ASN A 32 -1.25 -9.02 6.99
C ASN A 32 -0.67 -7.61 7.09
N ALA A 33 -1.37 -6.63 6.49
CA ALA A 33 -0.94 -5.23 6.48
C ALA A 33 -0.71 -4.68 7.89
N SER A 34 0.25 -3.78 8.01
CA SER A 34 0.72 -3.17 9.25
C SER A 34 0.90 -1.66 9.02
N LEU A 35 1.04 -0.89 10.11
CA LEU A 35 1.23 0.56 9.99
C LEU A 35 2.47 0.96 9.18
N SER A 36 3.49 0.10 9.08
CA SER A 36 4.67 0.35 8.24
C SER A 36 4.40 0.21 6.74
N ASP A 37 3.23 -0.31 6.34
CA ASP A 37 2.82 -0.37 4.94
C ASP A 37 2.13 0.92 4.47
N ASP A 38 1.80 1.86 5.37
CA ASP A 38 1.23 3.16 5.02
C ASP A 38 2.23 3.97 4.18
N GLY A 39 1.79 4.46 3.02
CA GLY A 39 2.70 5.17 2.13
C GLY A 39 2.18 5.41 0.72
N ASP A 40 3.06 5.98 -0.10
CA ASP A 40 2.81 6.26 -1.51
C ASP A 40 3.39 5.14 -2.38
N TYR A 41 2.52 4.50 -3.15
CA TYR A 41 2.84 3.41 -4.05
C TYR A 41 2.77 3.89 -5.50
N GLN A 42 3.51 3.22 -6.38
CA GLN A 42 3.48 3.51 -7.81
C GLN A 42 3.36 2.24 -8.64
N CYS A 43 2.43 2.26 -9.58
CA CYS A 43 2.45 1.34 -10.71
C CYS A 43 3.37 1.94 -11.78
N GLN A 44 4.39 1.21 -12.18
CA GLN A 44 5.40 1.66 -13.12
C GLN A 44 5.55 0.66 -14.26
N VAL A 45 5.51 1.17 -15.48
CA VAL A 45 5.83 0.41 -16.69
C VAL A 45 7.08 1.03 -17.28
N GLY A 46 8.10 0.20 -17.52
CA GLY A 46 9.35 0.63 -18.15
C GLY A 46 9.10 1.16 -19.57
N PRO A 47 10.06 1.91 -20.15
CA PRO A 47 9.95 2.33 -21.54
C PRO A 47 9.96 1.11 -22.47
N TYR A 48 9.25 1.20 -23.59
CA TYR A 48 9.24 0.16 -24.62
C TYR A 48 9.40 0.80 -26.01
N GLY A 49 10.55 0.53 -26.66
CA GLY A 49 10.91 1.19 -27.92
C GLY A 49 10.96 2.71 -27.76
N ARG A 50 10.06 3.42 -28.47
CA ARG A 50 9.93 4.89 -28.40
C ARG A 50 8.92 5.38 -27.36
N ILE A 51 8.20 4.47 -26.71
CA ILE A 51 7.18 4.81 -25.71
C ILE A 51 7.87 5.11 -24.38
N LYS A 52 7.60 6.31 -23.84
CA LYS A 52 8.12 6.74 -22.53
C LYS A 52 7.51 5.89 -21.41
N ALA A 53 8.25 5.75 -20.31
CA ALA A 53 7.76 5.07 -19.12
C ALA A 53 6.47 5.70 -18.58
N ILE A 54 5.52 4.87 -18.17
CA ILE A 54 4.25 5.30 -17.58
C ILE A 54 4.32 5.07 -16.07
N ARG A 55 3.87 6.05 -15.29
CA ARG A 55 3.84 5.98 -13.83
C ARG A 55 2.53 6.53 -13.30
N THR A 56 1.89 5.78 -12.42
CA THR A 56 0.67 6.20 -11.70
C THR A 56 0.88 6.03 -10.21
N LYS A 57 0.47 7.03 -9.42
CA LYS A 57 0.59 7.01 -7.95
C LYS A 57 -0.70 6.51 -7.31
N ALA A 58 -0.57 5.81 -6.19
CA ALA A 58 -1.66 5.44 -5.31
C ALA A 58 -1.23 5.68 -3.85
N LYS A 59 -2.13 6.21 -3.03
CA LYS A 59 -1.91 6.36 -1.59
C LYS A 59 -2.53 5.16 -0.87
N LEU A 60 -1.72 4.42 -0.10
CA LEU A 60 -2.21 3.41 0.82
C LEU A 60 -2.19 3.98 2.23
N THR A 61 -3.37 4.09 2.84
CA THR A 61 -3.51 4.46 4.25
C THR A 61 -3.87 3.22 5.06
N VAL A 62 -3.10 2.91 6.11
CA VAL A 62 -3.37 1.76 6.98
C VAL A 62 -3.99 2.23 8.28
N LEU A 63 -5.23 1.81 8.52
CA LEU A 63 -5.95 2.12 9.74
C LEU A 63 -5.65 1.09 10.82
N CYS A 64 -5.32 1.54 12.03
CA CYS A 64 -5.23 0.67 13.20
C CYS A 64 -6.49 0.80 14.06
N LYS A 65 -6.82 -0.28 14.78
CA LYS A 65 -7.82 -0.25 15.84
C LYS A 65 -7.16 0.21 17.14
N TYR A 66 -7.78 1.17 17.83
CA TYR A 66 -7.36 1.56 19.16
C TYR A 66 -7.53 0.39 20.12
N LYS A 67 -6.48 0.07 20.90
CA LYS A 67 -6.54 -0.97 21.93
C LYS A 67 -7.11 -0.46 23.25
N HIS A 68 -6.88 0.81 23.56
CA HIS A 68 -7.35 1.44 24.79
C HIS A 68 -7.55 2.93 24.54
N ILE A 69 -8.70 3.45 24.95
CA ILE A 69 -9.03 4.87 24.85
C ILE A 69 -9.27 5.36 26.28
N GLN A 70 -8.44 6.29 26.74
CA GLN A 70 -8.63 6.94 28.04
C GLN A 70 -8.89 8.42 27.85
N LEU A 71 -10.07 8.87 28.26
CA LEU A 71 -10.41 10.29 28.35
C LEU A 71 -9.97 10.80 29.73
N ARG A 72 -8.99 11.70 29.78
CA ARG A 72 -8.62 12.38 31.03
C ARG A 72 -9.14 13.82 30.96
N ARG A 73 -10.07 14.14 31.87
CA ARG A 73 -10.66 15.48 32.07
C ARG A 73 -11.30 16.07 30.80
N ILE A 74 -12.48 15.58 30.42
CA ILE A 74 -13.43 16.42 29.68
C ILE A 74 -13.99 17.41 30.70
N LEU A 75 -13.27 18.50 30.94
CA LEU A 75 -13.86 19.68 31.55
C LEU A 75 -14.68 20.34 30.45
N ILE A 76 -15.96 19.98 30.35
CA ILE A 76 -16.93 20.90 29.78
C ILE A 76 -16.95 22.06 30.76
N SER A 77 -16.07 23.05 30.56
CA SER A 77 -16.06 24.24 31.39
C SER A 77 -17.40 24.96 31.17
N GLN A 78 -18.34 24.68 32.08
CA GLN A 78 -19.35 25.58 32.61
C GLN A 78 -19.85 26.63 31.60
N ALA A 79 -20.95 26.32 30.88
CA ALA A 79 -21.81 27.38 30.37
C ALA A 79 -22.46 28.05 31.59
N ARG A 80 -22.07 29.28 31.86
CA ARG A 80 -22.73 30.18 32.81
C ARG A 80 -23.74 31.03 32.06
#